data_AF-A0A2A4NWJ4-F1
#
_entry.id   AF-A0A2A4NWJ4-F1
#
_cell.length_a   1.000
_cell.length_b   1.000
_cell.length_c   1.000
_cell.angle_alpha   90.00
_cell.angle_beta   90.00
_cell.angle_gamma   90.00
#
_symmetry.space_group_name_H-M   'P 1'
#
loop_
_entity.id
_entity.type
_entity.pdbx_description
1 polymer ?
#
loop_
_entity_poly.entity_id
_entity_poly.type
_entity_poly.pdbx_seq_one_letter_code
_entity_poly.pdbx_strand_id
1 'polypeptide(L)'
;MTLIRNWFFNVLKGRFLTEEEGMRNWRVIFFVVMLILIMISSSHSSDSKVMEIAKLNKEIKELQAYFVDTRTISMQLRLESGIKKRVDTIGLRPSVVPPILIRVIDKKEE
;
A
#
# COMPACT_ATOMS: atom_id res chain seq x y z
N MET A 1 36.06 2.36 36.41
CA MET A 1 34.58 2.41 36.59
C MET A 1 34.09 3.59 37.43
N THR A 2 34.76 3.95 38.52
CA THR A 2 34.30 4.97 39.50
C THR A 2 34.35 6.41 38.98
N LEU A 3 35.32 6.75 38.12
CA LEU A 3 35.46 8.10 37.54
C LEU A 3 34.27 8.49 36.65
N ILE A 4 33.83 7.59 35.78
CA ILE A 4 32.67 7.80 34.89
C ILE A 4 31.39 7.98 35.72
N ARG A 5 31.24 7.17 36.77
CA ARG A 5 30.10 7.25 37.69
C ARG A 5 30.06 8.62 38.38
N ASN A 6 31.20 9.08 38.89
CA ASN A 6 31.30 10.36 39.59
C ASN A 6 31.10 11.56 38.65
N TRP A 7 31.56 11.48 37.40
CA TRP A 7 31.30 12.49 36.38
C TRP A 7 29.80 12.59 36.06
N PHE A 8 29.13 11.46 35.83
CA PHE A 8 27.68 11.42 35.59
C PHE A 8 26.88 11.97 36.79
N PHE A 9 27.28 11.58 38.01
CA PHE A 9 26.67 12.10 39.23
C PHE A 9 26.90 13.60 39.42
N ASN A 10 28.06 14.15 39.07
CA ASN A 10 28.33 15.59 39.16
C ASN A 10 27.53 16.42 38.14
N VAL A 11 27.33 15.87 36.94
CA VAL A 11 26.46 16.48 35.91
C VAL A 11 24.99 16.45 36.36
N LEU A 12 24.51 15.31 36.86
CA LEU A 12 23.13 15.15 37.33
C LEU A 12 22.82 15.98 38.59
N LYS A 13 23.82 16.15 39.48
CA LYS A 13 23.71 16.97 40.70
C LYS A 13 23.78 18.48 40.41
N GLY A 14 23.83 18.87 39.14
CA GLY A 14 23.71 20.28 38.73
C GLY A 14 24.97 21.10 38.98
N ARG A 15 26.14 20.48 39.19
CA ARG A 15 27.40 21.21 39.36
C ARG A 15 27.77 22.02 38.10
N PHE A 16 27.33 21.53 36.92
CA PHE A 16 27.35 22.26 35.64
C PHE A 16 26.49 23.54 35.64
N LEU A 17 25.48 23.66 36.50
CA LEU A 17 24.59 24.83 36.55
C LEU A 17 25.05 25.90 37.55
N THR A 18 25.94 25.55 38.48
CA THR A 18 26.32 26.38 39.64
C THR A 18 27.76 26.90 39.60
N GLU A 19 28.59 26.46 38.66
CA GLU A 19 29.90 27.06 38.41
C GLU A 19 29.78 28.44 37.73
N GLU A 20 30.82 29.28 37.81
CA GLU A 20 30.83 30.70 37.38
C GLU A 20 30.35 30.95 35.92
N GLU A 21 30.34 29.91 35.07
CA GLU A 21 29.85 29.95 33.69
C GLU A 21 28.38 29.47 33.52
N GLY A 22 27.60 29.43 34.60
CA GLY A 22 26.20 28.94 34.62
C GLY A 22 25.28 29.55 33.56
N MET A 23 25.52 30.80 33.16
CA MET A 23 24.75 31.47 32.10
C MET A 23 24.87 30.79 30.72
N ARG A 24 26.05 30.26 30.36
CA ARG A 24 26.26 29.56 29.09
C ARG A 24 25.57 28.19 29.09
N ASN A 25 25.53 27.55 30.25
CA ASN A 25 25.07 26.19 30.45
C ASN A 25 23.53 26.08 30.43
N TRP A 26 22.83 27.11 30.88
CA TRP A 26 21.36 27.23 30.75
C TRP A 26 20.89 27.27 29.29
N ARG A 27 21.64 27.93 28.39
CA ARG A 27 21.30 27.98 26.96
C ARG A 27 21.33 26.59 26.32
N VAL A 28 22.30 25.77 26.70
CA VAL A 28 22.43 24.39 26.19
C VAL A 28 21.28 23.51 26.66
N ILE A 29 20.83 23.66 27.91
CA ILE A 29 19.68 22.91 28.42
C ILE A 29 18.41 23.29 27.68
N PHE A 30 18.16 24.59 27.48
CA PHE A 30 17.02 25.05 26.70
C PHE A 30 17.03 24.49 25.27
N PHE A 31 18.21 24.47 24.64
CA PHE A 31 18.39 23.88 23.31
C PHE A 31 18.05 22.39 23.28
N VAL A 32 18.53 21.61 24.25
CA VAL A 32 18.24 20.17 24.33
C VAL A 32 16.76 19.90 24.61
N VAL A 33 16.13 20.67 25.50
CA VAL A 33 14.69 20.56 25.77
C VAL A 33 13.88 20.90 24.52
N MET A 34 14.24 21.96 23.80
CA MET A 34 13.62 22.32 22.53
C MET A 34 13.74 21.19 21.50
N LEU A 35 14.92 20.57 21.38
CA LEU A 35 15.11 19.42 20.48
C LEU A 35 14.24 18.23 20.87
N ILE A 36 14.14 17.92 22.17
CA ILE A 36 13.28 16.83 22.66
C ILE A 36 11.81 17.11 22.31
N LEU A 37 11.34 18.35 22.49
CA LEU A 37 9.97 18.74 22.11
C LEU A 37 9.71 18.57 20.61
N ILE A 38 10.66 18.99 19.76
CA ILE A 38 10.57 18.80 18.30
C ILE A 38 10.51 17.31 17.96
N MET A 39 11.34 16.48 18.60
CA MET A 39 11.37 15.04 18.36
C MET A 39 10.05 14.36 18.74
N ILE A 40 9.49 14.68 19.90
CA ILE A 40 8.19 14.15 20.35
C ILE A 40 7.09 14.56 19.37
N SER A 41 7.05 15.84 18.97
CA SER A 41 6.06 16.35 18.03
C SER A 41 6.18 15.68 16.65
N SER A 42 7.39 15.43 16.17
CA SER A 42 7.63 14.78 14.89
C SER A 42 7.20 13.30 14.91
N SER A 43 7.45 12.60 16.01
CA SER A 43 7.07 11.19 16.18
C SER A 43 5.55 10.99 16.05
N HIS A 44 4.75 11.85 16.69
CA HIS A 44 3.29 11.69 16.66
C HIS A 44 2.68 11.85 15.25
N SER A 45 3.27 12.73 14.43
CA SER A 45 2.89 12.89 13.02
C SER A 45 3.28 11.67 12.18
N SER A 46 4.42 11.04 12.49
CA SER A 46 4.86 9.81 11.84
C SER A 46 3.88 8.66 12.09
N ASP A 47 3.46 8.47 13.34
CA ASP A 47 2.54 7.39 13.72
C ASP A 47 1.18 7.50 13.00
N SER A 48 0.65 8.72 12.91
CA SER A 48 -0.61 9.00 12.21
C SER A 48 -0.52 8.65 10.71
N LYS A 49 0.61 8.99 10.07
CA LYS A 49 0.86 8.68 8.66
C LYS A 49 0.99 7.17 8.42
N VAL A 50 1.62 6.43 9.33
CA VAL A 50 1.75 4.97 9.21
C VAL A 50 0.37 4.30 9.25
N MET A 51 -0.52 4.77 10.13
CA MET A 51 -1.89 4.23 10.18
C MET A 51 -2.69 4.55 8.91
N GLU A 52 -2.52 5.76 8.36
CA GLU A 52 -3.12 6.15 7.07
C GLU A 52 -2.60 5.26 5.92
N ILE A 53 -1.28 5.03 5.85
CA ILE A 53 -0.66 4.13 4.86
C ILE A 53 -1.21 2.71 4.98
N ALA A 54 -1.41 2.19 6.20
CA ALA A 54 -2.00 0.88 6.40
C ALA A 54 -3.44 0.80 5.87
N LYS A 55 -4.24 1.85 6.07
CA LYS A 55 -5.61 1.94 5.54
C LYS A 55 -5.60 1.97 4.01
N LEU A 56 -4.79 2.84 3.39
CA LEU A 56 -4.65 2.94 1.94
C LEU A 56 -4.19 1.63 1.30
N ASN A 57 -3.23 0.93 1.90
CA ASN A 57 -2.78 -0.37 1.41
C ASN A 57 -3.89 -1.44 1.46
N LYS A 58 -4.75 -1.39 2.48
CA LYS A 58 -5.90 -2.28 2.56
C LYS A 58 -6.87 -2.01 1.41
N GLU A 59 -7.18 -0.75 1.14
CA GLU A 59 -8.05 -0.34 0.03
C GLU A 59 -7.47 -0.80 -1.32
N ILE A 60 -6.18 -0.60 -1.57
CA ILE A 60 -5.51 -1.08 -2.80
C ILE A 60 -5.68 -2.60 -2.96
N LYS A 61 -5.48 -3.36 -1.88
CA LYS A 61 -5.61 -4.82 -1.90
C LYS A 61 -7.04 -5.26 -2.18
N GLU A 62 -8.03 -4.58 -1.61
CA GLU A 62 -9.45 -4.83 -1.87
C GLU A 62 -9.82 -4.54 -3.33
N LEU A 63 -9.34 -3.43 -3.90
CA LEU A 63 -9.57 -3.10 -5.31
C LEU A 63 -8.90 -4.11 -6.26
N GLN A 64 -7.69 -4.57 -5.95
CA GLN A 64 -7.01 -5.60 -6.74
C GLN A 64 -7.77 -6.92 -6.73
N ALA A 65 -8.32 -7.33 -5.58
CA ALA A 65 -9.16 -8.51 -5.48
C ALA A 65 -10.41 -8.37 -6.38
N TYR A 66 -11.11 -7.23 -6.26
CA TYR A 66 -12.29 -6.95 -7.09
C TYR A 66 -11.99 -6.96 -8.59
N PHE A 67 -10.84 -6.40 -9.01
CA PHE A 67 -10.40 -6.41 -10.39
C PHE A 67 -10.15 -7.82 -10.92
N VAL A 68 -9.45 -8.66 -10.13
CA VAL A 68 -9.17 -10.05 -10.50
C VAL A 68 -10.46 -10.87 -10.62
N ASP A 69 -11.39 -10.70 -9.68
CA ASP A 69 -12.70 -11.36 -9.72
C ASP A 69 -13.50 -10.95 -10.95
N THR A 70 -13.60 -9.65 -11.22
CA THR A 70 -14.32 -9.11 -12.38
C THR A 70 -13.72 -9.61 -13.70
N ARG A 71 -12.39 -9.64 -13.80
CA ARG A 71 -11.68 -10.20 -14.96
C ARG A 71 -11.98 -11.68 -15.14
N THR A 72 -12.00 -12.44 -14.06
CA THR A 72 -12.28 -13.88 -14.08
C THR A 72 -13.71 -14.15 -14.54
N ILE A 73 -14.69 -13.41 -14.00
CA ILE A 73 -16.09 -13.49 -14.43
C ILE A 73 -16.20 -13.20 -15.93
N SER A 74 -15.58 -12.11 -16.40
CA SER A 74 -15.63 -11.73 -17.82
C SER A 74 -15.01 -12.80 -18.72
N MET A 75 -13.92 -13.43 -18.28
CA MET A 75 -13.31 -14.54 -19.01
C MET A 75 -14.24 -15.75 -19.07
N GLN A 76 -14.85 -16.14 -17.95
CA GLN A 76 -15.80 -17.25 -17.90
C GLN A 76 -17.01 -17.01 -18.82
N LEU A 77 -17.49 -15.77 -18.92
CA LEU A 77 -18.58 -15.40 -19.84
C LEU A 77 -18.20 -15.56 -21.31
N ARG A 78 -16.92 -15.40 -21.67
CA ARG A 78 -16.43 -15.56 -23.05
C ARG A 78 -16.15 -17.01 -23.43
N LEU A 79 -16.09 -17.94 -22.47
CA LEU A 79 -15.85 -19.35 -22.76
C LEU A 79 -17.03 -19.96 -23.51
N GLU A 80 -16.73 -20.76 -24.54
CA GLU A 80 -17.73 -21.51 -25.29
C GLU A 80 -18.56 -22.41 -24.37
N SER A 81 -17.94 -23.01 -23.34
CA SER A 81 -18.64 -23.80 -22.32
C SER A 81 -19.65 -22.98 -21.51
N GLY A 82 -19.32 -21.72 -21.20
CA GLY A 82 -20.21 -20.79 -20.50
C GLY A 82 -21.38 -20.35 -21.38
N ILE A 83 -21.11 -20.06 -22.65
CA ILE A 83 -22.13 -19.75 -23.66
C ILE A 83 -23.03 -20.96 -23.86
N LYS A 84 -22.47 -22.15 -24.10
CA LYS A 84 -23.20 -23.42 -24.28
C LYS A 84 -24.16 -23.69 -23.13
N LYS A 85 -23.72 -23.52 -21.89
CA LYS A 85 -24.56 -23.72 -20.69
C LYS A 85 -25.72 -22.72 -20.61
N ARG A 86 -25.53 -21.48 -21.05
CA ARG A 86 -26.57 -20.43 -21.09
C ARG A 86 -27.53 -20.56 -22.26
N VAL A 87 -27.09 -21.10 -23.39
CA VAL A 87 -27.95 -21.26 -24.58
C VAL A 87 -28.70 -22.59 -24.59
N ASP A 88 -28.27 -23.58 -23.80
CA ASP A 88 -28.98 -24.85 -23.61
C ASP A 88 -30.36 -24.65 -22.94
N THR A 89 -30.50 -23.67 -22.04
CA THR A 89 -31.80 -23.34 -21.40
C THR A 89 -32.82 -22.77 -22.38
N ILE A 90 -32.38 -22.19 -23.49
CA ILE A 90 -33.22 -21.69 -24.58
C ILE A 90 -33.30 -22.67 -25.76
N GLY A 91 -32.82 -23.91 -25.58
CA GLY A 91 -32.93 -25.00 -26.55
C GLY A 91 -31.95 -24.93 -27.73
N LEU A 92 -31.00 -24.00 -27.71
CA LEU A 92 -29.98 -23.86 -28.76
C LEU A 92 -28.83 -24.84 -28.49
N ARG A 93 -28.50 -25.63 -29.51
CA ARG A 93 -27.41 -26.62 -29.46
C ARG A 93 -26.38 -26.37 -30.55
N PRO A 94 -25.09 -26.62 -30.28
CA PRO A 94 -24.07 -26.54 -31.31
C PRO A 94 -24.38 -27.53 -32.43
N SER A 95 -24.16 -27.11 -33.68
CA SER A 95 -24.31 -27.99 -34.83
C SER A 95 -23.29 -29.13 -34.76
N VAL A 96 -23.76 -30.36 -34.93
CA VAL A 96 -22.90 -31.55 -35.04
C VAL A 96 -22.31 -31.67 -36.45
N VAL A 97 -22.94 -31.03 -37.44
CA VAL A 97 -22.54 -31.08 -38.85
C VAL A 97 -21.75 -29.82 -39.20
N PRO A 98 -20.58 -29.94 -39.85
CA PRO A 98 -19.77 -28.79 -40.24
C PRO A 98 -20.48 -27.93 -41.30
N PRO A 99 -20.24 -26.60 -41.31
CA PRO A 99 -20.83 -25.71 -42.32
C PRO A 99 -20.22 -25.97 -43.71
N ILE A 100 -21.06 -25.83 -44.74
CA ILE A 100 -20.66 -26.02 -46.14
C ILE A 100 -20.19 -24.68 -46.70
N LEU A 101 -18.99 -24.66 -47.29
CA LEU A 101 -18.42 -23.45 -47.90
C LEU A 101 -18.98 -23.26 -49.31
N ILE A 102 -19.89 -22.30 -49.50
CA ILE A 102 -20.41 -21.93 -50.82
C ILE A 102 -19.48 -20.87 -51.41
N ARG A 103 -18.67 -21.25 -52.41
CA ARG A 103 -17.84 -20.31 -53.16
C ARG A 103 -18.58 -19.97 -54.47
N VAL A 104 -19.00 -18.71 -54.61
CA VAL A 104 -19.57 -18.22 -55.88
C VAL A 104 -18.43 -18.07 -56.88
N ILE A 105 -18.51 -18.81 -57.98
CA ILE A 105 -17.59 -18.68 -59.11
C ILE A 105 -18.37 -17.91 -60.15
N ASP A 106 -18.09 -16.62 -60.30
CA ASP A 106 -18.63 -15.84 -61.41
C ASP A 106 -17.99 -16.37 -62.70
N LYS A 107 -18.81 -17.03 -63.53
CA LYS A 107 -18.41 -17.33 -64.90
C LYS A 107 -18.30 -16.00 -65.64
N LYS A 108 -17.07 -15.61 -66.02
CA LYS A 108 -16.88 -14.66 -67.11
C LYS A 108 -17.48 -15.30 -68.37
N GLU A 109 -18.55 -14.70 -68.89
CA GLU A 109 -19.03 -14.94 -70.24
C GLU A 109 -17.96 -14.48 -71.23
N GLU A 110 -17.67 -15.35 -72.20
CA GLU A 110 -16.82 -15.10 -73.38
C GLU A 110 -17.51 -14.16 -74.37
#